data_AF-A0A0E2E2B2-F1
#
_entry.id   AF-A0A0E2E2B2-F1
#
_cell.length_a   1.000
_cell.length_b   1.000
_cell.length_c   1.000
_cell.angle_alpha   90.00
_cell.angle_beta   90.00
_cell.angle_gamma   90.00
#
_symmetry.space_group_name_H-M   'P 1'
#
loop_
_entity.id
_entity.type
_entity.pdbx_description
1 polymer ?
#
loop_
_entity_poly.entity_id
_entity_poly.type
_entity_poly.pdbx_seq_one_letter_code
_entity_poly.pdbx_strand_id
1 'polypeptide(L)'
;MNCFKTIIELQDILFPKFYTAMDSENNEYIFLKTQDSMINSLDKVSDKTQLEAYENHIHILRFHQLWENEEPYYDVKDFPNIEVFKIRA
;
A
#
# COMPACT_ATOMS: atom_id res chain seq x y z
N MET A 1 24.56 3.41 -12.99
CA MET A 1 24.07 4.57 -12.19
C MET A 1 22.54 4.63 -12.06
N ASN A 2 21.78 3.58 -12.45
CA ASN A 2 20.31 3.54 -12.32
C ASN A 2 19.83 2.92 -10.99
N CYS A 3 20.54 1.94 -10.44
CA CYS A 3 20.08 1.17 -9.29
C CYS A 3 19.90 2.04 -8.03
N PHE A 4 20.84 2.97 -7.78
CA PHE A 4 20.74 3.92 -6.67
C PHE A 4 19.56 4.88 -6.81
N LYS A 5 19.23 5.30 -8.03
CA LYS A 5 18.08 6.16 -8.32
C LYS A 5 16.77 5.42 -8.01
N THR A 6 16.67 4.16 -8.44
CA THR A 6 15.52 3.28 -8.15
C THR A 6 15.35 3.04 -6.65
N ILE A 7 16.43 2.84 -5.90
CA ILE A 7 16.36 2.64 -4.43
C ILE A 7 15.82 3.91 -3.74
N ILE A 8 16.24 5.10 -4.18
CA ILE A 8 15.76 6.37 -3.62
C ILE A 8 14.27 6.57 -3.95
N GLU A 9 13.85 6.30 -5.19
CA GLU A 9 12.46 6.44 -5.62
C GLU A 9 11.52 5.46 -4.91
N LEU A 10 12.00 4.25 -4.57
CA LEU A 10 11.24 3.23 -3.86
C LEU A 10 11.48 3.23 -2.35
N GLN A 11 12.20 4.21 -1.80
CA GLN A 11 12.63 4.18 -0.40
C GLN A 11 11.47 4.02 0.58
N ASP A 12 10.32 4.65 0.31
CA ASP A 12 9.17 4.61 1.23
C ASP A 12 8.41 3.26 1.14
N ILE A 13 8.64 2.48 0.07
CA ILE A 13 8.14 1.10 -0.08
C ILE A 13 9.12 0.11 0.56
N LEU A 14 10.42 0.29 0.31
CA LEU A 14 11.48 -0.60 0.81
C LEU A 14 11.75 -0.41 2.30
N PHE A 15 11.60 0.81 2.79
CA PHE A 15 11.81 1.22 4.18
C PHE A 15 10.58 1.99 4.67
N PRO A 16 9.47 1.29 4.94
CA PRO A 16 8.24 1.92 5.38
C PRO A 16 8.45 2.71 6.66
N LYS A 17 7.85 3.89 6.71
CA LYS A 17 7.87 4.77 7.88
C LYS A 17 6.52 4.66 8.58
N PHE A 18 6.53 4.85 9.89
CA PHE A 18 5.35 4.75 10.72
C PHE A 18 5.19 6.02 11.57
N TYR A 19 3.97 6.30 11.99
CA TYR A 19 3.65 7.33 12.98
C TYR A 19 2.63 6.79 13.98
N THR A 20 2.48 7.48 15.10
CA THR A 20 1.54 7.09 16.15
C THR A 20 0.43 8.10 16.31
N ALA A 21 -0.74 7.62 16.71
CA ALA A 21 -1.89 8.43 17.11
C ALA A 21 -2.48 7.86 18.40
N MET A 22 -3.09 8.73 19.20
CA MET A 22 -3.79 8.33 20.42
C MET A 22 -5.27 8.69 20.32
N ASP A 23 -6.13 7.83 20.86
CA ASP A 23 -7.55 8.12 21.02
C ASP A 23 -7.87 8.74 22.39
N SER A 24 -9.15 9.10 22.59
CA SER A 24 -9.64 9.67 23.85
C SER A 24 -9.56 8.73 25.06
N GLU A 25 -9.38 7.43 24.83
CA GLU A 25 -9.23 6.39 25.85
C GLU A 25 -7.75 6.04 26.11
N ASN A 26 -6.82 6.80 25.53
CA ASN A 26 -5.37 6.62 25.65
C ASN A 26 -4.87 5.29 25.06
N ASN A 27 -5.56 4.75 24.05
CA ASN A 27 -5.04 3.67 23.22
C ASN A 27 -4.07 4.26 22.18
N GLU A 28 -2.92 3.61 22.01
CA GLU A 28 -1.94 3.96 20.98
C GLU A 28 -2.20 3.14 19.71
N TYR A 29 -2.19 3.82 18.56
CA TYR A 29 -2.29 3.22 17.24
C TYR A 29 -1.01 3.51 16.45
N ILE A 30 -0.54 2.53 15.70
CA ILE A 30 0.63 2.66 14.83
C ILE A 30 0.13 2.60 13.38
N PHE A 31 0.36 3.67 12.64
CA PHE A 31 -0.08 3.80 11.26
C PHE A 31 1.11 3.93 10.31
N LEU A 32 0.96 3.31 9.13
CA LEU A 32 1.87 3.46 8.03
C LEU A 32 1.82 4.90 7.52
N LYS A 33 2.99 5.53 7.41
CA LYS A 33 3.13 6.86 6.83
C LYS A 33 3.08 6.73 5.31
N THR A 34 1.87 6.81 4.77
CA THR A 34 1.64 7.02 3.33
C THR A 34 1.86 8.50 2.99
N GLN A 35 1.94 8.84 1.70
CA GLN A 35 2.03 10.25 1.28
C GLN A 35 0.69 10.98 1.45
N ASP A 36 -0.39 10.25 1.74
CA ASP A 36 -1.69 10.80 2.04
C ASP A 36 -1.75 11.38 3.47
N SER A 37 -2.76 12.20 3.73
CA SER A 37 -2.91 12.96 4.97
C SER A 37 -2.85 12.08 6.22
N MET A 38 -2.06 12.50 7.21
CA MET A 38 -2.00 11.87 8.53
C MET A 38 -3.29 12.09 9.32
N ILE A 39 -3.67 11.09 10.13
CA ILE A 39 -4.73 11.24 11.11
C ILE A 39 -4.25 12.16 12.23
N ASN A 40 -4.91 13.31 12.39
CA ASN A 40 -4.53 14.30 13.40
C ASN A 40 -5.25 14.11 14.75
N SER A 41 -6.38 13.39 14.77
CA SER A 41 -7.15 13.13 15.99
C SER A 41 -8.03 11.88 15.83
N LEU A 42 -8.02 11.01 16.83
CA LEU A 42 -8.94 9.88 16.98
C LEU A 42 -9.81 10.12 18.22
N ASP A 43 -11.11 9.91 18.09
CA ASP A 43 -12.05 10.16 19.18
C ASP A 43 -12.28 8.86 19.98
N LYS A 44 -13.35 8.13 19.71
CA LYS A 44 -13.54 6.75 20.18
C LYS A 44 -13.65 5.80 18.99
N VAL A 45 -12.74 4.83 18.92
CA VAL A 45 -12.73 3.83 17.85
C VAL A 45 -13.53 2.61 18.32
N SER A 46 -14.65 2.34 17.65
CA SER A 46 -15.54 1.22 17.96
C SER A 46 -14.98 -0.12 17.48
N ASP A 47 -14.34 -0.15 16.32
CA ASP A 47 -13.65 -1.31 15.76
C ASP A 47 -12.18 -0.97 15.46
N LYS A 48 -11.30 -1.33 16.38
CA LYS A 48 -9.86 -1.05 16.31
C LYS A 48 -9.20 -1.84 15.17
N THR A 49 -9.61 -3.09 15.00
CA THR A 49 -9.06 -3.98 13.97
C THR A 49 -9.40 -3.51 12.58
N GLN A 50 -10.64 -3.06 12.36
CA GLN A 50 -11.04 -2.50 11.07
C GLN A 50 -10.27 -1.21 10.75
N LEU A 51 -10.16 -0.29 11.72
CA LEU A 51 -9.43 0.96 11.51
C LEU A 51 -7.96 0.70 11.16
N GLU A 52 -7.28 -0.15 11.92
CA GLU A 52 -5.89 -0.51 11.65
C GLU A 52 -5.72 -1.17 10.28
N ALA A 53 -6.65 -2.05 9.89
CA ALA A 53 -6.60 -2.70 8.58
C ALA A 53 -6.77 -1.68 7.45
N TYR A 54 -7.68 -0.71 7.60
CA TYR A 54 -7.96 0.30 6.57
C TYR A 54 -6.82 1.31 6.41
N GLU A 55 -6.32 1.88 7.52
CA GLU A 55 -5.31 2.94 7.50
C GLU A 55 -3.91 2.42 7.14
N ASN A 56 -3.64 1.14 7.41
CA ASN A 56 -2.37 0.50 7.03
C ASN A 56 -2.43 -0.19 5.66
N HIS A 57 -3.57 -0.16 4.97
CA HIS A 57 -3.72 -0.82 3.68
C HIS A 57 -3.01 -0.03 2.57
N ILE A 58 -2.22 -0.71 1.76
CA ILE A 58 -1.59 -0.13 0.56
C ILE A 58 -2.00 -0.87 -0.70
N HIS A 59 -2.34 -0.11 -1.75
CA HIS A 59 -2.54 -0.65 -3.07
C HIS A 59 -1.22 -0.62 -3.85
N ILE A 60 -0.75 -1.80 -4.28
CA ILE A 60 0.42 -1.92 -5.14
C ILE A 60 -0.05 -2.01 -6.59
N LEU A 61 0.24 -0.98 -7.39
CA LEU A 61 0.07 -1.04 -8.84
C LEU A 61 1.36 -1.56 -9.49
N ARG A 62 1.25 -2.69 -10.22
CA ARG A 62 2.36 -3.22 -11.02
C ARG A 62 2.08 -3.00 -12.50
N PHE A 63 3.02 -2.39 -13.20
CA PHE A 63 3.05 -2.37 -14.66
C PHE A 63 3.83 -3.58 -15.17
N HIS A 64 3.19 -4.40 -16.00
CA HIS A 64 3.85 -5.50 -16.71
C HIS A 64 3.59 -5.32 -18.21
N GLN A 65 4.66 -5.31 -19.00
CA GLN A 65 4.54 -5.28 -20.45
C GLN A 65 4.22 -6.68 -20.95
N LEU A 66 3.06 -6.85 -21.60
CA LEU A 66 2.67 -8.11 -22.21
C LEU A 66 3.37 -8.28 -23.56
N TRP A 67 4.03 -9.43 -23.75
CA TRP A 67 4.61 -9.81 -25.03
C TRP A 67 3.73 -10.83 -25.77
N GLU A 68 3.82 -10.87 -27.10
CA GLU A 68 3.13 -11.87 -27.89
C GLU A 68 3.70 -13.26 -27.58
N ASN A 69 2.83 -14.19 -27.16
CA ASN A 69 3.17 -15.54 -26.70
C ASN A 69 3.94 -15.65 -25.37
N GLU A 70 3.92 -14.62 -24.52
CA GLU A 70 4.41 -14.75 -23.15
C GLU A 70 3.50 -15.67 -22.33
N GLU A 71 4.07 -16.73 -21.74
CA GLU A 71 3.38 -17.55 -20.75
C GLU A 71 2.95 -16.67 -19.56
N PRO A 72 1.72 -16.83 -19.03
CA PRO A 72 1.26 -16.05 -17.89
C PRO A 72 2.23 -16.18 -16.71
N TYR A 73 2.72 -15.05 -16.19
CA TYR A 73 3.62 -15.03 -15.04
C TYR A 73 2.95 -15.56 -13.75
N TYR A 74 1.62 -15.51 -13.66
CA TYR A 74 0.79 -16.11 -12.63
C TYR A 74 -0.59 -16.46 -13.19
N ASP A 75 -1.31 -17.40 -12.57
CA ASP A 75 -2.73 -17.60 -12.86
C ASP A 75 -3.55 -16.51 -12.13
N VAL A 76 -4.25 -15.67 -12.90
CA VAL A 76 -5.10 -14.61 -12.37
C VAL A 76 -6.19 -15.17 -11.44
N LYS A 77 -6.56 -16.46 -11.61
CA LYS A 77 -7.52 -17.14 -10.73
C LYS A 77 -7.04 -17.26 -9.28
N ASP A 78 -5.73 -17.28 -9.05
CA ASP A 78 -5.17 -17.34 -7.71
C ASP A 78 -5.28 -16.00 -6.97
N PHE A 79 -5.64 -14.93 -7.68
CA PHE A 79 -5.70 -13.57 -7.17
C PHE A 79 -7.03 -12.90 -7.56
N PRO A 80 -8.14 -13.25 -6.87
CA PRO A 80 -9.49 -12.80 -7.23
C PRO A 80 -9.68 -11.28 -7.16
N ASN A 81 -8.74 -10.55 -6.56
CA ASN A 81 -8.79 -9.11 -6.37
C ASN A 81 -7.89 -8.33 -7.36
N ILE A 82 -7.34 -8.98 -8.40
CA ILE A 82 -6.53 -8.30 -9.43
C ILE A 82 -7.44 -7.80 -10.56
N GLU A 83 -7.31 -6.51 -10.89
CA GLU A 83 -7.93 -5.91 -12.08
C GLU A 83 -6.85 -5.58 -13.11
N VAL A 84 -7.04 -6.00 -14.37
CA VAL A 84 -6.06 -5.84 -15.46
C VAL A 84 -6.52 -4.75 -16.44
N PHE A 85 -5.76 -3.66 -16.50
CA PHE A 85 -5.99 -2.57 -17.46
C PHE A 85 -5.01 -2.68 -18.64
N LYS A 86 -5.55 -2.74 -19.86
CA LYS A 86 -4.73 -2.73 -21.10
C LYS A 86 -4.73 -1.33 -21.70
N ILE A 87 -3.57 -0.67 -21.66
CA ILE A 87 -3.36 0.61 -22.36
C ILE A 87 -2.92 0.29 -23.79
N ARG A 88 -3.69 0.74 -24.79
CA ARG A 88 -3.33 0.64 -26.21
C ARG A 88 -2.73 1.98 -26.65
N ALA A 89 -1.57 1.93 -27.28
CA ALA A 89 -0.97 3.08 -27.97
C ALA A 89 -1.69 3.32 -29.31
#